data_AF-M0PPP6-F1
#
_entry.id   AF-M0PPP6-F1
#
_cell.length_a   1.000
_cell.length_b   1.000
_cell.length_c   1.000
_cell.angle_alpha   90.00
_cell.angle_beta   90.00
_cell.angle_gamma   90.00
#
_symmetry.space_group_name_H-M   'P 1'
#
loop_
_entity.id
_entity.type
_entity.pdbx_description
1 polymer ?
#
loop_
_entity_poly.entity_id
_entity_poly.type
_entity_poly.pdbx_seq_one_letter_code
_entity_poly.pdbx_strand_id
1 'polypeptide(L)'
;MITEIGATDQFEMIITFMSRDINRFLENEDHSDAMETTFGTPNYIDEVGDFDAENWEPLVEYYTNRIEGVGPELTFEYLITEPDTRQTVYYLVFGTNHPNGLKTMRDVMNICGTGNFGYAPKIVDHDREQSGLAAFTSGMEATKEFLVDSFSEYRIEFRKMVEMCYKMRKYEDDVESDYRKAIQDLEKEGKVEVIRRASKTGGSGVTKGDLIDFRNEEELEDI
;
A
#
# COMPACT_ATOMS: atom_id res chain seq x y z
N MET A 1 -13.70 -4.79 21.51
CA MET A 1 -12.90 -6.03 21.36
C MET A 1 -11.82 -5.88 20.28
N ILE A 2 -12.12 -5.80 18.98
CA ILE A 2 -11.07 -5.54 17.95
C ILE A 2 -10.43 -4.16 18.17
N THR A 3 -11.22 -3.15 18.54
CA THR A 3 -10.74 -1.81 18.86
C THR A 3 -9.82 -1.74 20.08
N GLU A 4 -10.04 -2.61 21.08
CA GLU A 4 -9.23 -2.64 22.31
C GLU A 4 -7.91 -3.40 22.12
N ILE A 5 -7.94 -4.48 21.33
CA ILE A 5 -6.73 -5.26 20.97
C ILE A 5 -5.92 -4.49 19.92
N GLY A 6 -6.62 -3.79 19.02
CA GLY A 6 -6.10 -3.00 17.91
C GLY A 6 -5.27 -1.80 18.31
N ALA A 7 -5.37 -1.34 19.56
CA ALA A 7 -4.62 -0.20 20.08
C ALA A 7 -3.23 -0.57 20.66
N THR A 8 -2.79 -1.82 20.53
CA THR A 8 -1.48 -2.27 21.07
C THR A 8 -0.36 -2.06 20.05
N ASP A 9 0.83 -1.63 20.48
CA ASP A 9 1.96 -1.28 19.58
C ASP A 9 2.36 -2.41 18.61
N GLN A 10 2.13 -3.66 18.98
CA GLN A 10 2.41 -4.85 18.17
C GLN A 10 1.11 -5.54 17.77
N PHE A 11 0.22 -4.77 17.14
CA PHE A 11 -1.00 -5.29 16.57
C PHE A 11 -0.85 -5.54 15.08
N GLU A 12 -1.28 -6.73 14.65
CA GLU A 12 -1.48 -7.09 13.25
C GLU A 12 -2.79 -7.85 13.14
N MET A 13 -3.57 -7.55 12.10
CA MET A 13 -4.80 -8.27 11.78
C MET A 13 -4.89 -8.50 10.28
N ILE A 14 -5.51 -9.63 9.92
CA ILE A 14 -5.91 -9.93 8.56
C ILE A 14 -7.39 -10.28 8.60
N ILE A 15 -8.20 -9.57 7.82
CA ILE A 15 -9.62 -9.82 7.64
C ILE A 15 -9.83 -10.27 6.20
N THR A 16 -10.50 -11.41 6.03
CA THR A 16 -10.97 -11.85 4.73
C THR A 16 -12.36 -11.26 4.49
N PHE A 17 -12.43 -10.25 3.64
CA PHE A 17 -13.68 -9.61 3.23
C PHE A 17 -14.28 -10.36 2.05
N MET A 18 -15.20 -11.28 2.36
CA MET A 18 -15.85 -12.17 1.40
C MET A 18 -16.94 -11.42 0.62
N SER A 19 -16.55 -10.56 -0.32
CA SER A 19 -17.46 -9.72 -1.12
C SER A 19 -18.62 -10.50 -1.74
N ARG A 20 -18.37 -11.71 -2.23
CA ARG A 20 -19.40 -12.60 -2.79
C ARG A 20 -20.51 -12.98 -1.79
N ASP A 21 -20.14 -13.29 -0.55
CA ASP A 21 -21.11 -13.65 0.49
C ASP A 21 -21.82 -12.41 1.03
N ILE A 22 -21.09 -11.31 1.17
CA ILE A 22 -21.64 -10.00 1.55
C ILE A 22 -22.73 -9.57 0.55
N ASN A 23 -22.52 -9.78 -0.75
CA ASN A 23 -23.53 -9.50 -1.78
C ASN A 23 -24.87 -10.18 -1.53
N ARG A 24 -24.83 -11.43 -1.03
CA ARG A 24 -26.04 -12.20 -0.74
C ARG A 24 -26.79 -11.65 0.48
N PHE A 25 -26.07 -10.95 1.37
CA PHE A 25 -26.62 -10.42 2.61
C PHE A 25 -27.08 -8.97 2.49
N LEU A 26 -26.54 -8.21 1.53
CA LEU A 26 -26.94 -6.81 1.28
C LEU A 26 -28.44 -6.66 1.00
N GLU A 27 -29.03 -7.60 0.28
CA GLU A 27 -30.46 -7.54 -0.10
C GLU A 27 -31.38 -8.32 0.86
N ASN A 28 -30.83 -8.95 1.91
CA ASN A 28 -31.60 -9.79 2.82
C ASN A 28 -31.89 -9.07 4.14
N GLU A 29 -33.16 -8.71 4.37
CA GLU A 29 -33.63 -8.04 5.59
C GLU A 29 -33.28 -8.84 6.87
N ASP A 30 -33.26 -10.18 6.81
CA ASP A 30 -32.90 -11.04 7.96
C ASP A 30 -31.43 -10.89 8.39
N HIS A 31 -30.59 -10.26 7.57
CA HIS A 31 -29.18 -10.02 7.84
C HIS A 31 -28.83 -8.55 8.06
N SER A 32 -29.82 -7.64 8.01
CA SER A 32 -29.65 -6.20 8.22
C SER A 32 -28.84 -5.90 9.49
N ASP A 33 -29.28 -6.35 10.66
CA ASP A 33 -28.58 -6.16 11.94
C ASP A 33 -27.09 -6.55 11.89
N ALA A 34 -26.77 -7.67 11.22
CA ALA A 34 -25.39 -8.14 11.09
C ALA A 34 -24.56 -7.22 10.17
N MET A 35 -25.16 -6.72 9.09
CA MET A 35 -24.53 -5.76 8.19
C MET A 35 -24.30 -4.43 8.90
N GLU A 36 -25.31 -3.88 9.57
CA GLU A 36 -25.19 -2.63 10.33
C GLU A 36 -24.12 -2.73 11.43
N THR A 37 -24.05 -3.88 12.10
CA THR A 37 -23.01 -4.14 13.11
C THR A 37 -21.62 -4.21 12.48
N THR A 38 -21.49 -4.85 11.31
CA THR A 38 -20.20 -5.01 10.61
C THR A 38 -19.65 -3.68 10.14
N PHE A 39 -20.49 -2.81 9.57
CA PHE A 39 -20.10 -1.48 9.10
C PHE A 39 -20.18 -0.40 10.19
N GLY A 40 -20.79 -0.72 11.33
CA GLY A 40 -20.90 0.16 12.49
C GLY A 40 -21.92 1.30 12.33
N THR A 41 -22.80 1.23 11.34
CA THR A 41 -23.88 2.20 11.10
C THR A 41 -24.97 1.57 10.23
N PRO A 42 -26.26 1.89 10.44
CA PRO A 42 -27.34 1.50 9.55
C PRO A 42 -27.28 2.19 8.17
N ASN A 43 -26.64 3.35 8.09
CA ASN A 43 -26.62 4.16 6.87
C ASN A 43 -25.42 3.88 5.96
N TYR A 44 -24.74 2.75 6.14
CA TYR A 44 -23.46 2.47 5.47
C TYR A 44 -23.58 2.51 3.94
N ILE A 45 -24.71 2.07 3.37
CA ILE A 45 -24.96 2.11 1.92
C ILE A 45 -24.97 3.57 1.42
N ASP A 46 -25.72 4.45 2.10
CA ASP A 46 -25.81 5.86 1.73
C ASP A 46 -24.48 6.60 1.94
N GLU A 47 -23.71 6.21 2.97
CA GLU A 47 -22.40 6.79 3.27
C GLU A 47 -21.30 6.35 2.28
N VAL A 48 -21.39 5.13 1.73
CA VAL A 48 -20.48 4.62 0.69
C VAL A 48 -20.74 5.32 -0.65
N GLY A 49 -22.01 5.61 -0.98
CA GLY A 49 -22.39 6.21 -2.25
C GLY A 49 -22.48 5.19 -3.39
N ASP A 50 -21.80 5.47 -4.51
CA ASP A 50 -21.85 4.66 -5.73
C ASP A 50 -21.04 3.35 -5.59
N PHE A 51 -21.62 2.37 -4.91
CA PHE A 51 -21.16 0.97 -4.93
C PHE A 51 -22.10 0.14 -5.80
N ASP A 52 -21.54 -0.76 -6.62
CA ASP A 52 -22.29 -1.77 -7.35
C ASP A 52 -21.67 -3.16 -7.17
N ALA A 53 -22.45 -4.20 -7.46
CA ALA A 53 -22.02 -5.59 -7.25
C ALA A 53 -20.83 -6.02 -8.14
N GLU A 54 -20.44 -5.22 -9.13
CA GLU A 54 -19.28 -5.44 -9.99
C GLU A 54 -18.03 -4.72 -9.48
N ASN A 55 -18.19 -3.59 -8.75
CA ASN A 55 -17.10 -2.82 -8.15
C ASN A 55 -17.22 -2.70 -6.62
N TRP A 56 -16.47 -3.54 -5.91
CA TRP A 56 -16.44 -3.63 -4.45
C TRP A 56 -15.47 -2.67 -3.76
N GLU A 57 -14.63 -1.99 -4.51
CA GLU A 57 -13.59 -1.10 -3.96
C GLU A 57 -14.18 -0.04 -3.01
N PRO A 58 -15.27 0.68 -3.34
CA PRO A 58 -15.81 1.71 -2.45
C PRO A 58 -16.27 1.16 -1.09
N LEU A 59 -16.90 -0.02 -1.09
CA LEU A 59 -17.41 -0.63 0.15
C LEU A 59 -16.28 -1.19 1.01
N VAL A 60 -15.25 -1.77 0.38
CA VAL A 60 -14.06 -2.30 1.08
C VAL A 60 -13.23 -1.16 1.64
N GLU A 61 -13.02 -0.09 0.87
CA GLU A 61 -12.33 1.12 1.33
C GLU A 61 -13.09 1.75 2.52
N TYR A 62 -14.41 1.87 2.42
CA TYR A 62 -15.24 2.38 3.50
C TYR A 62 -15.07 1.56 4.79
N TYR A 63 -15.17 0.22 4.69
CA TYR A 63 -14.96 -0.67 5.82
C TYR A 63 -13.55 -0.52 6.43
N THR A 64 -12.55 -0.46 5.56
CA THR A 64 -11.14 -0.37 5.93
C THR A 64 -10.83 0.95 6.66
N ASN A 65 -11.32 2.07 6.13
CA ASN A 65 -11.15 3.39 6.74
C ASN A 65 -11.84 3.49 8.11
N ARG A 66 -13.01 2.86 8.28
CA ARG A 66 -13.67 2.82 9.60
C ARG A 66 -12.87 2.02 10.62
N ILE A 67 -12.31 0.87 10.23
CA ILE A 67 -11.48 0.09 11.15
C ILE A 67 -10.21 0.86 11.52
N GLU A 68 -9.57 1.53 10.56
CA GLU A 68 -8.40 2.38 10.83
C GLU A 68 -8.73 3.47 11.87
N GLY A 69 -9.93 4.06 11.79
CA GLY A 69 -10.39 5.09 12.72
C GLY A 69 -10.62 4.64 14.17
N VAL A 70 -10.71 3.32 14.44
CA VAL A 70 -10.98 2.78 15.80
C VAL A 70 -10.05 1.64 16.23
N GLY A 71 -9.13 1.21 15.37
CA GLY A 71 -8.29 0.04 15.57
C GLY A 71 -6.86 0.28 15.11
N PRO A 72 -6.35 -0.46 14.11
CA PRO A 72 -4.97 -0.33 13.65
C PRO A 72 -4.68 1.07 13.06
N GLU A 73 -3.48 1.62 13.30
CA GLU A 73 -3.04 2.91 12.77
C GLU A 73 -2.86 2.94 11.26
N LEU A 74 -2.60 1.78 10.65
CA LEU A 74 -2.35 1.62 9.24
C LEU A 74 -3.17 0.45 8.72
N THR A 75 -3.91 0.67 7.65
CA THR A 75 -4.60 -0.40 6.95
C THR A 75 -4.22 -0.45 5.48
N PHE A 76 -4.42 -1.61 4.87
CA PHE A 76 -4.22 -1.84 3.44
C PHE A 76 -5.08 -3.01 2.98
N GLU A 77 -5.90 -2.77 1.97
CA GLU A 77 -6.71 -3.77 1.30
C GLU A 77 -6.01 -4.32 0.04
N TYR A 78 -6.24 -5.60 -0.23
CA TYR A 78 -5.73 -6.25 -1.42
C TYR A 78 -6.80 -7.13 -2.07
N LEU A 79 -7.00 -6.94 -3.37
CA LEU A 79 -7.94 -7.72 -4.15
C LEU A 79 -7.36 -9.11 -4.48
N ILE A 80 -8.06 -10.16 -4.06
CA ILE A 80 -7.74 -11.53 -4.44
C ILE A 80 -8.71 -11.97 -5.54
N THR A 81 -8.14 -12.28 -6.71
CA THR A 81 -8.88 -12.80 -7.86
C THR A 81 -8.56 -14.28 -8.11
N GLU A 82 -9.46 -14.98 -8.80
CA GLU A 82 -9.15 -16.31 -9.33
C GLU A 82 -8.02 -16.20 -10.37
N PRO A 83 -7.09 -17.19 -10.41
CA PRO A 83 -5.95 -17.15 -11.33
C PRO A 83 -6.34 -17.04 -12.81
N ASP A 84 -7.39 -17.75 -13.21
CA ASP A 84 -7.75 -17.91 -14.63
C ASP A 84 -8.81 -16.92 -15.12
N THR A 85 -9.69 -16.46 -14.24
CA THR A 85 -10.90 -15.71 -14.64
C THR A 85 -10.84 -14.24 -14.23
N ARG A 86 -9.86 -13.83 -13.41
CA ARG A 86 -9.79 -12.51 -12.73
C ARG A 86 -11.06 -12.14 -11.95
N GLN A 87 -11.96 -13.10 -11.71
CA GLN A 87 -13.12 -12.84 -10.88
C GLN A 87 -12.67 -12.62 -9.44
N THR A 88 -13.20 -11.58 -8.81
CA THR A 88 -13.00 -11.31 -7.39
C THR A 88 -13.46 -12.50 -6.55
N VAL A 89 -12.54 -13.05 -5.77
CA VAL A 89 -12.85 -14.10 -4.79
C VAL A 89 -13.17 -13.45 -3.45
N TYR A 90 -12.31 -12.54 -3.00
CA TYR A 90 -12.45 -11.75 -1.77
C TYR A 90 -11.41 -10.62 -1.74
N TYR A 91 -11.54 -9.71 -0.77
CA TYR A 91 -10.49 -8.76 -0.42
C TYR A 91 -9.81 -9.21 0.88
N LEU A 92 -8.50 -9.02 0.97
CA LEU A 92 -7.75 -9.11 2.22
C LEU A 92 -7.56 -7.72 2.78
N VAL A 93 -8.12 -7.44 3.95
CA VAL A 93 -7.88 -6.20 4.67
C VAL A 93 -6.83 -6.49 5.74
N PHE A 94 -5.64 -5.93 5.56
CA PHE A 94 -4.56 -5.97 6.54
C PHE A 94 -4.58 -4.71 7.39
N GLY A 95 -4.39 -4.86 8.70
CA GLY A 95 -4.25 -3.76 9.63
C GLY A 95 -3.03 -3.95 10.52
N THR A 96 -2.27 -2.89 10.78
CA THR A 96 -1.09 -2.92 11.65
C THR A 96 -0.83 -1.58 12.35
N ASN A 97 -0.21 -1.64 13.53
CA ASN A 97 0.35 -0.46 14.20
C ASN A 97 1.84 -0.26 13.93
N HIS A 98 2.45 -1.18 13.18
CA HIS A 98 3.88 -1.17 12.94
C HIS A 98 4.19 -0.87 11.46
N PRO A 99 4.95 0.19 11.14
CA PRO A 99 5.29 0.54 9.75
C PRO A 99 5.95 -0.58 8.96
N ASN A 100 6.81 -1.38 9.62
CA ASN A 100 7.40 -2.57 8.99
C ASN A 100 6.36 -3.63 8.60
N GLY A 101 5.24 -3.77 9.32
CA GLY A 101 4.18 -4.71 8.97
C GLY A 101 3.55 -4.35 7.63
N LEU A 102 3.19 -3.06 7.46
CA LEU A 102 2.64 -2.54 6.21
C LEU A 102 3.61 -2.74 5.05
N LYS A 103 4.89 -2.42 5.29
CA LYS A 103 5.94 -2.64 4.31
C LYS A 103 6.05 -4.12 3.90
N THR A 104 6.16 -5.02 4.88
CA THR A 104 6.30 -6.45 4.61
C THR A 104 5.11 -6.99 3.82
N MET A 105 3.91 -6.55 4.17
CA MET A 105 2.70 -6.94 3.44
C MET A 105 2.72 -6.44 1.98
N ARG A 106 3.09 -5.18 1.74
CA ARG A 106 3.25 -4.63 0.37
C ARG A 106 4.30 -5.37 -0.44
N ASP A 107 5.46 -5.64 0.16
CA ASP A 107 6.55 -6.37 -0.51
C ASP A 107 6.09 -7.79 -0.92
N VAL A 108 5.38 -8.50 -0.04
CA VAL A 108 4.84 -9.84 -0.32
C VAL A 108 3.78 -9.78 -1.43
N MET A 109 2.85 -8.83 -1.36
CA MET A 109 1.77 -8.70 -2.34
C MET A 109 2.29 -8.32 -3.73
N ASN A 110 3.32 -7.47 -3.81
CA ASN A 110 3.99 -7.15 -5.08
C ASN A 110 4.64 -8.41 -5.69
N ILE A 111 5.31 -9.25 -4.88
CA ILE A 111 5.93 -10.50 -5.36
C ILE A 111 4.87 -11.49 -5.87
N CYS A 112 3.76 -11.60 -5.18
CA CYS A 112 2.70 -12.53 -5.56
C CYS A 112 1.93 -12.03 -6.81
N GLY A 113 1.81 -10.72 -7.00
CA GLY A 113 1.14 -10.12 -8.16
C GLY A 113 -0.37 -10.38 -8.17
N THR A 114 -1.09 -9.61 -8.98
CA THR A 114 -2.54 -9.78 -9.15
C THR A 114 -2.86 -11.14 -9.76
N GLY A 115 -3.55 -12.00 -9.01
CA GLY A 115 -4.05 -13.30 -9.47
C GLY A 115 -3.31 -14.56 -8.99
N ASN A 116 -2.21 -14.48 -8.24
CA ASN A 116 -1.47 -15.69 -7.81
C ASN A 116 -1.52 -15.99 -6.30
N PHE A 117 -2.70 -15.93 -5.68
CA PHE A 117 -2.93 -16.64 -4.41
C PHE A 117 -3.84 -17.85 -4.63
N GLY A 118 -3.28 -18.83 -5.35
CA GLY A 118 -3.73 -20.22 -5.34
C GLY A 118 -3.15 -20.97 -4.14
N TYR A 119 -4.00 -21.77 -3.50
CA TYR A 119 -3.72 -22.69 -2.40
C TYR A 119 -2.36 -23.41 -2.50
N ALA A 120 -1.54 -23.37 -1.45
CA ALA A 120 -0.38 -24.26 -1.30
C ALA A 120 -0.83 -25.58 -0.63
N PRO A 121 -0.66 -26.74 -1.31
CA PRO A 121 0.68 -27.31 -1.43
C PRO A 121 1.00 -27.84 -2.84
N LYS A 122 2.25 -27.60 -3.27
CA LYS A 122 2.91 -28.15 -4.47
C LYS A 122 2.30 -27.76 -5.82
N ILE A 123 2.85 -26.71 -6.43
CA ILE A 123 3.06 -26.71 -7.88
C ILE A 123 4.51 -26.30 -8.14
N VAL A 124 5.27 -27.28 -8.60
CA VAL A 124 6.53 -27.14 -9.32
C VAL A 124 6.10 -26.68 -10.72
N ASP A 125 6.74 -25.65 -11.26
CA ASP A 125 6.46 -25.04 -12.57
C ASP A 125 5.36 -23.96 -12.58
N HIS A 126 5.72 -22.77 -12.10
CA HIS A 126 5.27 -21.55 -12.76
C HIS A 126 6.51 -20.76 -13.17
N ASP A 127 6.79 -20.82 -14.46
CA ASP A 127 7.89 -20.11 -15.11
C ASP A 127 7.76 -18.60 -14.86
N ARG A 128 8.87 -18.04 -14.40
CA ARG A 128 9.11 -16.61 -14.23
C ARG A 128 9.25 -15.95 -15.60
N GLU A 129 8.15 -15.51 -16.21
CA GLU A 129 8.22 -14.56 -17.33
C GLU A 129 7.77 -13.15 -16.90
N GLN A 130 8.74 -12.49 -16.28
CA GLN A 130 9.10 -11.07 -16.40
C GLN A 130 8.24 -10.21 -17.35
N SER A 131 7.18 -9.59 -16.81
CA SER A 131 6.59 -8.36 -17.37
C SER A 131 7.29 -7.13 -16.78
N GLY A 132 8.60 -7.04 -16.97
CA GLY A 132 9.46 -6.12 -16.21
C GLY A 132 10.03 -4.92 -16.96
N LEU A 133 9.62 -4.63 -18.20
CA LEU A 133 10.24 -3.53 -18.98
C LEU A 133 9.29 -2.47 -19.55
N ALA A 134 8.02 -2.77 -19.84
CA ALA A 134 7.13 -1.81 -20.50
C ALA A 134 6.27 -0.98 -19.54
N ALA A 135 5.99 -1.48 -18.32
CA ALA A 135 5.31 -0.73 -17.25
C ALA A 135 6.25 0.19 -16.46
N PHE A 136 7.57 0.09 -16.70
CA PHE A 136 8.60 0.76 -15.91
C PHE A 136 8.79 2.24 -16.24
N THR A 137 8.33 2.73 -17.39
CA THR A 137 8.64 4.11 -17.82
C THR A 137 7.57 5.13 -17.45
N SER A 138 6.28 4.76 -17.49
CA SER A 138 5.20 5.67 -17.08
C SER A 138 5.07 5.79 -15.56
N GLY A 139 5.26 4.69 -14.82
CA GLY A 139 5.19 4.70 -13.35
C GLY A 139 6.40 5.37 -12.70
N MET A 140 7.61 5.18 -13.26
CA MET A 140 8.84 5.72 -12.66
C MET A 140 8.90 7.26 -12.71
N GLU A 141 8.46 7.90 -13.80
CA GLU A 141 8.40 9.37 -13.85
C GLU A 141 7.37 9.92 -12.85
N ALA A 142 6.18 9.31 -12.75
CA ALA A 142 5.18 9.70 -11.77
C ALA A 142 5.72 9.56 -10.33
N THR A 143 6.46 8.49 -10.04
CA THR A 143 7.11 8.29 -8.74
C THR A 143 8.18 9.34 -8.47
N LYS A 144 8.96 9.74 -9.48
CA LYS A 144 9.94 10.83 -9.35
C LYS A 144 9.29 12.18 -9.09
N GLU A 145 8.28 12.55 -9.87
CA GLU A 145 7.51 13.79 -9.70
C GLU A 145 6.89 13.86 -8.30
N PHE A 146 6.21 12.79 -7.89
CA PHE A 146 5.64 12.68 -6.55
C PHE A 146 6.69 12.90 -5.44
N LEU A 147 7.88 12.30 -5.57
CA LEU A 147 8.94 12.44 -4.56
C LEU A 147 9.45 13.88 -4.48
N VAL A 148 9.67 14.54 -5.62
CA VAL A 148 10.12 15.93 -5.64
C VAL A 148 9.05 16.86 -5.05
N ASP A 149 7.79 16.71 -5.47
CA ASP A 149 6.70 17.56 -5.01
C ASP A 149 6.39 17.38 -3.52
N SER A 150 6.43 16.14 -3.04
CA SER A 150 6.07 15.81 -1.65
C SER A 150 7.17 16.13 -0.65
N PHE A 151 8.43 16.12 -1.09
CA PHE A 151 9.59 16.23 -0.21
C PHE A 151 10.49 17.43 -0.50
N SER A 152 10.11 18.36 -1.38
CA SER A 152 10.91 19.52 -1.80
C SER A 152 11.61 20.29 -0.67
N GLU A 153 10.97 20.47 0.48
CA GLU A 153 11.54 21.20 1.62
C GLU A 153 12.29 20.31 2.62
N TYR A 154 12.35 19.00 2.37
CA TYR A 154 12.83 18.01 3.32
C TYR A 154 14.26 17.55 3.06
N ARG A 155 14.96 17.35 4.17
CA ARG A 155 16.12 16.48 4.26
C ARG A 155 15.80 15.30 5.16
N ILE A 156 15.67 14.10 4.57
CA ILE A 156 15.05 12.95 5.25
C ILE A 156 15.88 11.66 5.06
N GLU A 157 15.89 10.79 6.07
CA GLU A 157 16.49 9.45 5.96
C GLU A 157 15.69 8.60 4.97
N PHE A 158 16.35 7.90 4.05
CA PHE A 158 15.69 7.08 3.02
C PHE A 158 14.63 6.14 3.60
N ARG A 159 14.92 5.48 4.72
CA ARG A 159 13.94 4.64 5.42
C ARG A 159 12.68 5.41 5.83
N LYS A 160 12.83 6.62 6.38
CA LYS A 160 11.72 7.46 6.82
C LYS A 160 10.92 8.01 5.65
N MET A 161 11.59 8.34 4.55
CA MET A 161 10.93 8.71 3.30
C MET A 161 10.01 7.57 2.82
N VAL A 162 10.53 6.34 2.74
CA VAL A 162 9.73 5.17 2.32
C VAL A 162 8.55 4.92 3.26
N GLU A 163 8.75 5.02 4.58
CA GLU A 163 7.66 4.92 5.57
C GLU A 163 6.57 5.97 5.33
N MET A 164 6.93 7.22 5.00
CA MET A 164 5.98 8.29 4.68
C MET A 164 5.27 8.04 3.34
N CYS A 165 5.99 7.60 2.31
CA CYS A 165 5.40 7.29 1.01
C CYS A 165 4.32 6.22 1.11
N TYR A 166 4.53 5.16 1.91
CA TYR A 166 3.49 4.14 2.12
C TYR A 166 2.22 4.65 2.78
N LYS A 167 2.32 5.71 3.60
CA LYS A 167 1.16 6.38 4.18
C LYS A 167 0.47 7.30 3.17
N MET A 168 1.26 8.09 2.43
CA MET A 168 0.75 9.08 1.48
C MET A 168 0.15 8.45 0.22
N ARG A 169 0.73 7.35 -0.24
CA ARG A 169 0.32 6.62 -1.45
C ARG A 169 -0.23 5.24 -1.06
N LYS A 170 -1.33 5.27 -0.29
CA LYS A 170 -2.00 4.06 0.23
C LYS A 170 -2.39 3.08 -0.88
N TYR A 171 -2.81 3.57 -2.04
CA TYR A 171 -3.35 2.79 -3.17
C TYR A 171 -2.39 2.62 -4.35
N GLU A 172 -1.11 2.91 -4.16
CA GLU A 172 -0.11 2.83 -5.24
C GLU A 172 0.86 1.68 -5.01
N ASP A 173 1.31 1.08 -6.11
CA ASP A 173 2.04 -0.19 -6.11
C ASP A 173 3.55 -0.05 -5.90
N ASP A 174 4.07 1.18 -5.81
CA ASP A 174 5.50 1.43 -5.61
C ASP A 174 6.00 0.83 -4.30
N VAL A 175 7.07 0.03 -4.39
CA VAL A 175 7.75 -0.57 -3.24
C VAL A 175 9.11 0.08 -2.98
N GLU A 176 9.80 -0.31 -1.89
CA GLU A 176 11.09 0.27 -1.51
C GLU A 176 12.12 0.25 -2.66
N SER A 177 12.11 -0.79 -3.50
CA SER A 177 13.01 -0.87 -4.65
C SER A 177 12.73 0.17 -5.72
N ASP A 178 11.49 0.57 -5.92
CA ASP A 178 11.11 1.56 -6.93
C ASP A 178 11.48 2.95 -6.45
N TYR A 179 11.19 3.28 -5.18
CA TYR A 179 11.70 4.50 -4.56
C TYR A 179 13.23 4.56 -4.57
N ARG A 180 13.91 3.43 -4.35
CA ARG A 180 15.39 3.40 -4.42
C ARG A 180 15.90 3.74 -5.81
N LYS A 181 15.29 3.19 -6.86
CA LYS A 181 15.63 3.50 -8.26
C LYS A 181 15.31 4.96 -8.60
N ALA A 182 14.14 5.45 -8.21
CA ALA A 182 13.71 6.83 -8.43
C ALA A 182 14.72 7.83 -7.82
N ILE A 183 15.16 7.62 -6.57
CA ILE A 183 16.19 8.46 -5.94
C ILE A 183 17.53 8.37 -6.68
N GLN A 184 17.93 7.19 -7.13
CA GLN A 184 19.18 7.05 -7.90
C GLN A 184 19.14 7.80 -9.23
N ASP A 185 17.98 7.84 -9.88
CA ASP A 185 17.82 8.57 -11.14
C ASP A 185 17.70 10.08 -10.89
N LEU A 186 16.97 10.51 -9.85
CA LEU A 186 16.94 11.91 -9.42
C LEU A 186 18.34 12.44 -9.00
N GLU A 187 19.16 11.61 -8.34
CA GLU A 187 20.55 11.95 -7.98
C GLU A 187 21.41 12.17 -9.24
N LYS A 188 21.25 11.32 -10.26
CA LYS A 188 21.94 11.50 -11.56
C LYS A 188 21.44 12.73 -12.33
N GLU A 189 20.15 13.05 -12.19
CA GLU A 189 19.53 14.24 -12.77
C GLU A 189 19.89 15.53 -12.02
N GLY A 190 20.55 15.43 -10.86
CA GLY A 190 20.91 16.58 -10.03
C GLY A 190 19.73 17.23 -9.30
N LYS A 191 18.58 16.54 -9.22
CA LYS A 191 17.38 17.04 -8.53
C LYS A 191 17.36 16.77 -7.03
N VAL A 192 18.20 15.85 -6.57
CA VAL A 192 18.36 15.51 -5.14
C VAL A 192 19.82 15.24 -4.83
N GLU A 193 20.24 15.51 -3.59
CA GLU A 193 21.55 15.10 -3.08
C GLU A 193 21.41 13.89 -2.15
N VAL A 194 22.19 12.83 -2.38
CA VAL A 194 22.24 11.67 -1.47
C VAL A 194 23.47 11.74 -0.59
N ILE A 195 23.26 12.09 0.67
CA ILE A 195 24.31 12.22 1.68
C ILE A 195 24.54 10.84 2.29
N ARG A 196 25.60 10.18 1.81
CA ARG A 196 25.94 8.81 2.18
C ARG A 196 26.41 8.76 3.64
N ARG A 197 25.65 8.06 4.49
CA ARG A 197 25.99 7.80 5.90
C ARG A 197 26.24 6.33 6.15
N ALA A 198 25.52 5.47 5.44
CA ALA A 198 25.58 4.02 5.60
C ALA A 198 26.06 3.30 4.32
N SER A 199 25.90 3.91 3.14
CA SER A 199 26.47 3.37 1.90
C SER A 199 27.93 3.78 1.69
N LYS A 200 28.70 2.92 1.00
CA LYS A 200 30.04 3.27 0.51
C LYS A 200 29.94 3.98 -0.83
N THR A 201 30.77 5.01 -1.03
CA THR A 201 30.96 5.65 -2.34
C THR A 201 31.40 4.59 -3.37
N GLY A 202 30.61 4.39 -4.42
CA GLY A 202 30.84 3.37 -5.47
C GLY A 202 30.20 1.99 -5.23
N GLY A 203 29.39 1.82 -4.19
CA GLY A 203 28.63 0.59 -3.90
C GLY A 203 27.23 0.50 -4.54
N SER A 204 26.47 -0.55 -4.21
CA SER A 204 25.19 -1.00 -4.81
C SER A 204 23.97 -0.07 -4.63
N GLY A 205 24.18 1.23 -4.45
CA GLY A 205 23.11 2.23 -4.40
C GLY A 205 22.89 2.90 -3.06
N VAL A 206 21.87 3.76 -3.03
CA VAL A 206 21.30 4.39 -1.83
C VAL A 206 21.00 3.29 -0.81
N THR A 207 21.21 3.53 0.49
CA THR A 207 20.88 2.60 1.58
C THR A 207 19.91 3.23 2.57
N LYS A 208 19.31 2.41 3.44
CA LYS A 208 18.25 2.84 4.39
C LYS A 208 18.66 4.00 5.29
N GLY A 209 19.92 4.07 5.71
CA GLY A 209 20.43 5.12 6.62
C GLY A 209 20.98 6.36 5.92
N ASP A 210 20.97 6.41 4.58
CA ASP A 210 21.42 7.60 3.85
C ASP A 210 20.37 8.71 3.95
N LEU A 211 20.83 9.96 3.98
CA LEU A 211 19.94 11.12 3.93
C LEU A 211 19.75 11.54 2.48
N ILE A 212 18.51 11.82 2.11
CA ILE A 212 18.12 12.40 0.83
C ILE A 212 17.78 13.86 1.10
N ASP A 213 18.46 14.77 0.42
CA ASP A 213 18.17 16.20 0.45
C ASP A 213 17.46 16.58 -0.85
N PHE A 214 16.21 17.01 -0.72
CA PHE A 214 15.37 17.45 -1.85
C PHE A 214 15.34 18.97 -2.01
N ARG A 215 15.98 19.69 -1.08
CA ARG A 215 16.00 21.16 -1.09
C ARG A 215 16.87 21.65 -2.24
N ASN A 216 16.38 22.62 -2.99
CA ASN A 216 17.15 23.24 -4.06
C ASN A 216 18.28 24.10 -3.48
N GLU A 217 19.47 24.04 -4.10
CA GLU A 217 20.60 24.91 -3.74
C GLU A 217 20.27 26.41 -3.90
N GLU A 218 19.35 26.77 -4.80
CA GLU A 218 18.93 28.16 -5.03
C GLU A 218 18.16 28.79 -3.85
N GLU A 219 17.56 28.00 -2.96
CA GLU A 219 16.86 28.52 -1.76
C GLU A 219 17.78 28.65 -0.54
N LEU A 220 19.04 28.21 -0.64
CA LEU A 220 20.02 28.32 0.44
C LEU A 220 20.85 29.62 0.40
N GLU A 221 20.73 30.43 -0.66
CA GLU A 221 21.45 31.71 -0.77
C GLU A 221 20.70 32.90 -0.15
N ASP A 222 19.43 32.75 0.24
CA ASP A 222 18.59 33.82 0.83
C ASP A 222 18.44 33.74 2.37
N ILE A 223 19.40 33.11 3.08
CA ILE A 223 19.48 33.14 4.56
C ILE A 223 20.77 33.80 5.05
#